data_AF-A0A426P9Z4-F1
#
_entry.id   AF-A0A426P9Z4-F1
#
_cell.length_a   1.000
_cell.length_b   1.000
_cell.length_c   1.000
_cell.angle_alpha   90.00
_cell.angle_beta   90.00
_cell.angle_gamma   90.00
#
_symmetry.space_group_name_H-M   'P 1'
#
loop_
_entity.id
_entity.type
_entity.pdbx_description
1 polymer ?
#
loop_
_entity_poly.entity_id
_entity_poly.type
_entity_poly.pdbx_seq_one_letter_code
_entity_poly.pdbx_strand_id
1 'polypeptide(L)'
;MRCLTDIRQTIRRGAWLFGHTARPLTRTEMVVVFGVVFHDYGFTFLADRLGITMKTVCAHLYNAMEKNGMRGVSIKYLCNTIDR
;
A
#
# COMPACT_ATOMS: atom_id res chain seq x y z
N MET A 1 14.46 -22.57 10.45
CA MET A 1 13.60 -21.50 11.01
C MET A 1 13.09 -20.66 9.85
N ARG A 2 11.77 -20.46 9.69
CA ARG A 2 11.22 -19.49 8.73
C ARG A 2 11.33 -18.11 9.38
N CYS A 3 12.07 -17.19 8.79
CA CYS A 3 12.26 -15.86 9.39
C CYS A 3 10.92 -15.10 9.37
N LEU A 4 10.75 -14.13 10.28
CA LEU A 4 9.60 -13.22 10.26
C LEU A 4 9.41 -12.56 8.89
N THR A 5 10.51 -12.36 8.16
CA THR A 5 10.56 -11.87 6.78
C THR A 5 9.89 -12.81 5.79
N ASP A 6 10.10 -14.14 5.89
CA ASP A 6 9.47 -15.15 5.03
C ASP A 6 7.96 -15.21 5.27
N ILE A 7 7.55 -15.18 6.54
CA ILE A 7 6.13 -15.15 6.90
C ILE A 7 5.47 -13.88 6.34
N ARG A 8 6.14 -12.73 6.44
CA ARG A 8 5.64 -11.44 5.93
C ARG A 8 5.63 -11.37 4.40
N GLN A 9 6.63 -11.91 3.71
CA GLN A 9 6.66 -12.02 2.26
C GLN A 9 5.58 -12.98 1.75
N THR A 10 5.33 -14.07 2.46
CA THR A 10 4.27 -15.04 2.12
C THR A 10 2.88 -14.43 2.32
N ILE A 11 2.66 -13.68 3.40
CA ILE A 11 1.42 -12.91 3.61
C ILE A 11 1.26 -11.83 2.53
N ARG A 12 2.32 -11.11 2.15
CA ARG A 12 2.26 -10.10 1.09
C ARG A 12 1.98 -10.68 -0.29
N ARG A 13 2.73 -11.72 -0.70
CA ARG A 13 2.53 -12.39 -1.99
C ARG A 13 1.16 -13.08 -2.03
N GLY A 14 0.74 -13.72 -0.93
CA GLY A 14 -0.57 -14.33 -0.79
C GLY A 14 -1.72 -13.31 -0.88
N ALA A 15 -1.62 -12.19 -0.15
CA ALA A 15 -2.66 -11.16 -0.13
C ALA A 15 -2.76 -10.36 -1.43
N TRP A 16 -1.62 -10.04 -2.07
CA TRP A 16 -1.62 -9.27 -3.32
C TRP A 16 -1.95 -10.10 -4.57
N LEU A 17 -1.50 -11.36 -4.65
CA LEU A 17 -1.60 -12.15 -5.89
C LEU A 17 -2.75 -13.18 -5.89
N PHE A 18 -3.23 -13.61 -4.72
CA PHE A 18 -4.18 -14.73 -4.62
C PHE A 18 -5.54 -14.36 -3.99
N GLY A 19 -5.79 -13.08 -3.73
CA GLY A 19 -7.11 -12.63 -3.28
C GLY A 19 -8.12 -12.71 -4.42
N HIS A 20 -8.99 -13.73 -4.42
CA HIS A 20 -10.18 -13.82 -5.28
C HIS A 20 -11.19 -12.66 -5.10
N THR A 21 -10.88 -11.68 -4.24
CA THR A 21 -11.66 -10.49 -3.92
C THR A 21 -10.96 -9.17 -4.30
N ALA A 22 -9.82 -9.22 -5.01
CA ALA A 22 -9.08 -8.03 -5.40
C ALA A 22 -9.91 -7.19 -6.37
N ARG A 23 -10.44 -6.06 -5.89
CA ARG A 23 -11.17 -5.10 -6.72
C ARG A 23 -10.18 -4.21 -7.47
N PRO A 24 -10.46 -3.85 -8.73
CA PRO A 24 -9.57 -3.01 -9.50
C PRO A 24 -9.33 -1.65 -8.82
N LEU A 25 -8.06 -1.25 -8.79
CA LEU A 25 -7.65 0.06 -8.32
C LEU A 25 -7.89 1.10 -9.40
N THR A 26 -8.30 2.29 -8.97
CA THR A 26 -8.26 3.47 -9.83
C THR A 26 -6.81 3.89 -10.08
N ARG A 27 -6.58 4.69 -11.13
CA ARG A 27 -5.24 5.22 -11.43
C ARG A 27 -4.63 5.93 -10.22
N THR A 28 -5.41 6.77 -9.54
CA THR A 28 -4.95 7.52 -8.37
C THR A 28 -4.58 6.61 -7.21
N GLU A 29 -5.40 5.59 -6.93
CA GLU A 29 -5.11 4.58 -5.91
C GLU A 29 -3.81 3.82 -6.21
N MET A 30 -3.58 3.43 -7.48
CA MET A 30 -2.33 2.79 -7.88
C MET A 30 -1.12 3.70 -7.64
N VAL A 31 -1.19 4.96 -8.07
CA VAL A 31 -0.09 5.92 -7.90
C VAL A 31 0.22 6.15 -6.42
N VAL A 32 -0.82 6.30 -5.58
CA VAL A 32 -0.65 6.49 -4.14
C VAL A 32 -0.04 5.25 -3.48
N VAL A 33 -0.55 4.05 -3.77
CA VAL A 33 0.02 2.82 -3.21
C VAL A 33 1.47 2.62 -3.67
N PHE A 34 1.73 2.85 -4.95
CA PHE A 34 3.08 2.75 -5.51
C PHE A 34 4.04 3.74 -4.84
N GLY A 35 3.65 5.02 -4.74
CA GLY A 35 4.45 6.06 -4.11
C GLY A 35 4.74 5.79 -2.63
N VAL A 36 3.71 5.41 -1.86
CA VAL A 36 3.85 5.21 -0.40
C VAL A 36 4.56 3.90 -0.08
N VAL A 37 4.19 2.79 -0.74
CA VAL A 37 4.66 1.44 -0.34
C VAL A 37 5.98 1.06 -1.01
N PHE A 38 6.20 1.48 -2.25
CA PHE A 38 7.35 1.03 -3.05
C PHE A 38 8.42 2.09 -3.25
N HIS A 39 8.10 3.38 -3.04
CA HIS A 39 9.04 4.49 -3.17
C HIS A 39 9.21 5.33 -1.90
N ASP A 40 8.50 4.97 -0.82
CA ASP A 40 8.53 5.65 0.48
C ASP A 40 8.30 7.17 0.40
N TYR A 41 7.47 7.60 -0.55
CA TYR A 41 7.10 9.01 -0.67
C TYR A 41 6.19 9.44 0.47
N GLY A 42 6.49 10.61 1.04
CA GLY A 42 5.66 11.25 2.05
C GLY A 42 4.29 11.66 1.51
N PHE A 43 3.27 11.61 2.37
CA PHE A 43 1.90 11.97 2.00
C PHE A 43 1.76 13.41 1.50
N THR A 44 2.50 14.35 2.07
CA THR A 44 2.51 15.76 1.62
C THR A 44 3.06 15.89 0.20
N PHE A 45 4.16 15.20 -0.10
CA PHE A 45 4.75 15.20 -1.44
C PHE A 45 3.77 14.66 -2.49
N LEU A 46 3.07 13.56 -2.17
CA LEU A 46 2.05 13.00 -3.06
C LEU A 46 0.85 13.93 -3.21
N ALA A 47 0.42 14.60 -2.14
CA ALA A 47 -0.66 15.58 -2.15
C ALA A 47 -0.35 16.73 -3.12
N ASP A 48 0.85 17.31 -2.99
CA ASP A 48 1.32 18.40 -3.85
C ASP A 48 1.43 17.94 -5.32
N ARG A 49 1.99 16.76 -5.56
CA ARG A 49 2.18 16.23 -6.92
C ARG A 49 0.86 15.89 -7.62
N LEU A 50 -0.14 15.46 -6.87
CA LEU A 50 -1.46 15.09 -7.38
C LEU A 50 -2.46 16.28 -7.37
N GLY A 51 -2.10 17.41 -6.77
CA GLY A 51 -3.00 18.56 -6.63
C GLY A 51 -4.23 18.27 -5.76
N ILE A 52 -4.09 17.38 -4.76
CA ILE A 52 -5.17 16.98 -3.85
C ILE A 52 -4.74 17.15 -2.40
N THR A 53 -5.70 17.13 -1.48
CA THR A 53 -5.36 17.23 -0.05
C THR A 53 -4.70 15.96 0.47
N MET A 54 -3.88 16.09 1.52
CA MET A 54 -3.31 14.94 2.23
C MET A 54 -4.38 13.96 2.74
N LYS A 55 -5.54 14.49 3.19
CA LYS A 55 -6.69 13.67 3.60
C LYS A 55 -7.19 12.78 2.45
N THR A 56 -7.22 13.32 1.24
CA THR A 56 -7.62 12.59 0.03
C THR A 56 -6.60 11.52 -0.35
N VAL A 57 -5.30 11.80 -0.23
CA VAL A 57 -4.23 10.79 -0.41
C VAL A 57 -4.43 9.63 0.56
N CYS A 58 -4.64 9.90 1.85
CA CYS A 58 -4.92 8.87 2.85
C CYS A 58 -6.16 8.05 2.49
N ALA A 59 -7.25 8.70 2.08
CA ALA A 59 -8.49 8.00 1.69
C ALA A 59 -8.26 7.06 0.49
N HIS A 60 -7.53 7.51 -0.54
CA HIS A 60 -7.16 6.65 -1.66
C HIS A 60 -6.32 5.45 -1.21
N LEU A 61 -5.36 5.65 -0.32
CA LEU A 61 -4.53 4.57 0.20
C LEU A 61 -5.38 3.54 0.97
N TYR A 62 -6.22 3.98 1.89
CA TYR A 62 -7.07 3.06 2.67
C TYR A 62 -8.08 2.31 1.80
N ASN A 63 -8.72 2.99 0.84
CA ASN A 63 -9.61 2.35 -0.13
C ASN A 63 -8.87 1.30 -0.96
N ALA A 64 -7.65 1.60 -1.41
CA ALA A 64 -6.83 0.67 -2.15
C ALA A 64 -6.45 -0.55 -1.30
N MET A 65 -6.12 -0.35 -0.03
CA MET A 65 -5.83 -1.45 0.90
C MET A 65 -7.06 -2.31 1.15
N GLU A 66 -8.23 -1.71 1.34
CA GLU A 66 -9.49 -2.44 1.49
C GLU A 66 -9.83 -3.27 0.25
N LYS A 67 -9.69 -2.69 -0.95
CA LYS A 67 -9.89 -3.40 -2.23
C LYS A 67 -8.97 -4.60 -2.41
N ASN A 68 -7.80 -4.60 -1.78
CA ASN A 68 -6.83 -5.69 -1.81
C ASN A 68 -6.89 -6.57 -0.54
N GLY A 69 -7.96 -6.49 0.26
CA GLY A 69 -8.15 -7.35 1.43
C GLY A 69 -7.20 -7.06 2.61
N MET A 70 -6.53 -5.90 2.61
CA MET A 70 -5.55 -5.49 3.63
C MET A 70 -6.13 -4.51 4.66
N ARG A 71 -7.44 -4.58 4.91
CA ARG A 71 -8.09 -3.71 5.90
C ARG A 71 -7.47 -3.95 7.29
N GLY A 72 -7.05 -2.87 7.96
CA GLY A 72 -6.45 -2.94 9.30
C GLY A 72 -4.94 -3.20 9.33
N VAL A 73 -4.29 -3.43 8.18
CA VAL A 73 -2.82 -3.50 8.12
C VAL A 73 -2.25 -2.08 8.26
N SER A 74 -1.30 -1.88 9.17
CA SER A 74 -0.65 -0.57 9.30
C SER A 74 0.34 -0.32 8.15
N ILE A 75 0.23 0.87 7.55
CA ILE A 75 1.07 1.33 6.43
C ILE A 75 2.56 1.32 6.81
N LYS A 76 2.90 1.59 8.08
CA LYS A 76 4.30 1.54 8.57
C LYS A 76 4.96 0.19 8.34
N TYR A 77 4.20 -0.90 8.42
CA TYR A 77 4.71 -2.25 8.15
C TYR A 77 4.81 -2.58 6.65
N LEU A 78 4.23 -1.72 5.80
CA LEU A 78 4.31 -1.80 4.34
C LEU A 78 5.46 -0.93 3.78
N CYS A 79 5.71 0.25 4.33
CA CYS A 79 6.77 1.13 3.83
C CYS A 79 8.19 0.63 4.18
N ASN A 80 8.35 -0.04 5.34
CA ASN A 80 9.64 -0.46 5.89
C ASN A 80 10.31 -1.66 5.17
N THR A 81 10.08 -1.82 3.87
CA THR A 81 10.66 -2.87 3.02
C THR A 81 11.61 -2.35 1.95
N ILE A 82 11.97 -1.06 1.99
CA ILE A 82 13.10 -0.52 1.22
C ILE A 82 14.29 -0.34 2.17
N ASP A 83 14.74 -1.43 2.80
CA ASP A 83 16.08 -1.44 3.38
C ASP A 83 16.80 -2.70 2.89
N ARG A 84 17.69 -2.43 1.92
CA ARG A 84 18.81 -3.22 1.37
C ARG A 84 18.53 -4.55 0.67
#